data_AF-A0A916DWB8-F1
#
_entry.id   AF-A0A916DWB8-F1
#
_cell.length_a   1.000
_cell.length_b   1.000
_cell.length_c   1.000
_cell.angle_alpha   90.00
_cell.angle_beta   90.00
_cell.angle_gamma   90.00
#
_symmetry.space_group_name_H-M   'P 1'
#
loop_
_entity.id
_entity.type
_entity.pdbx_description
1 polymer ?
#
loop_
_entity_poly.entity_id
_entity_poly.type
_entity_poly.pdbx_seq_one_letter_code
_entity_poly.pdbx_strand_id
1 'polypeptide(L)'
;MKKIKWRSILALLLIITIIYFNWTWGWSIVFLLWLIPDLLTGVTFLMEPIERKENPILYWAILLVWGVLSVLLLLDEFAPQTLPKGWSSADTDLYISQQDGSYTIDYKKHLEEKDTLFYKSHISNGFNVVGISTLTTFKNNEVDYTLKELWEAFGQEDISAVIPDIIDDKIYVIQSDFDKEKAGYFTLTIGYKTASLNTIYEGLNGVSVKPSKYAVVEMTEQPVEQLGFVWEKIALSDLPATNLNNVEVYHYDFENKQTTKIDVWVAVPTKKEDFKPIESSLVSMPKDSLGDTSTVVKAQKLKTPYQAPKDRLSKEEPIKTQVIYPTQKQNSFTIVGLQDRTKHGDEKAMNQCIGALWEAFFQKNYAKHIYDIIDYDKIYVSYTNYTEEEVTITLGYRTKSGTEFNRKKNLKSSLIPTNDYYHLEIDGASTDYSGKDWAVLDEVMAYRAATSADFEVYTFDEKYNITKAYLWIGKN
;
A
#
# COMPACT_ATOMS: atom_id res chain seq x y z
N MET A 1 27.52 -46.92 -16.33
CA MET A 1 27.00 -45.89 -15.39
C MET A 1 27.30 -44.51 -15.97
N LYS A 2 26.30 -43.66 -16.24
CA LYS A 2 26.53 -42.28 -16.70
C LYS A 2 27.28 -41.52 -15.60
N LYS A 3 28.43 -40.92 -15.92
CA LYS A 3 29.12 -40.02 -14.98
C LYS A 3 28.20 -38.82 -14.71
N ILE A 4 27.84 -38.63 -13.44
CA ILE A 4 27.05 -37.47 -12.99
C ILE A 4 27.87 -36.20 -13.25
N LYS A 5 27.25 -35.20 -13.89
CA LYS A 5 27.86 -33.89 -14.15
C LYS A 5 27.82 -33.01 -12.89
N TRP A 6 28.44 -33.47 -11.81
CA TRP A 6 28.37 -32.86 -10.48
C TRP A 6 28.78 -31.38 -10.47
N ARG A 7 29.75 -30.99 -11.32
CA ARG A 7 30.17 -29.59 -11.48
C ARG A 7 29.04 -28.69 -11.99
N SER A 8 28.26 -29.16 -12.96
CA SER A 8 27.11 -28.40 -13.48
C SER A 8 26.00 -28.28 -12.46
N ILE A 9 25.80 -29.31 -11.63
CA ILE A 9 24.82 -29.27 -10.53
C ILE A 9 25.24 -28.23 -9.48
N LEU A 10 26.52 -28.22 -9.10
CA LEU A 10 27.05 -27.27 -8.13
C LEU A 10 26.97 -25.83 -8.65
N ALA A 11 27.29 -25.59 -9.92
CA ALA A 11 27.13 -24.28 -10.56
C ALA A 11 25.66 -23.82 -10.58
N LEU A 12 24.72 -24.72 -10.84
CA LEU A 12 23.27 -24.43 -10.79
C LEU A 12 22.82 -24.02 -9.38
N LEU A 13 23.25 -24.74 -8.35
CA LEU A 13 22.94 -24.40 -6.96
C LEU A 13 23.54 -23.04 -6.57
N LEU A 14 24.75 -22.74 -7.04
CA LEU A 14 25.39 -21.44 -6.82
C LEU A 14 24.59 -20.30 -7.49
N ILE A 15 24.14 -20.47 -8.75
CA ILE A 15 23.31 -19.49 -9.45
C ILE A 15 21.98 -19.25 -8.72
N ILE A 16 21.31 -20.31 -8.26
CA ILE A 16 20.07 -20.18 -7.48
C ILE A 16 20.33 -19.39 -6.19
N THR A 17 21.45 -19.66 -5.51
CA THR A 17 21.84 -18.93 -4.30
C THR A 17 22.10 -17.45 -4.60
N ILE A 18 22.83 -17.16 -5.68
CA ILE A 18 23.11 -15.80 -6.14
C ILE A 18 21.81 -15.02 -6.39
N ILE A 19 20.85 -15.63 -7.08
CA ILE A 19 19.55 -15.00 -7.39
C ILE A 19 18.75 -14.81 -6.09
N TYR A 20 18.67 -15.82 -5.24
CA TYR A 20 17.89 -15.78 -4.01
C TYR A 20 18.35 -14.67 -3.05
N PHE A 21 19.66 -14.46 -2.93
CA PHE A 21 20.24 -13.43 -2.08
C PHE A 21 20.56 -12.11 -2.81
N ASN A 22 20.25 -12.02 -4.10
CA ASN A 22 20.57 -10.88 -4.97
C ASN A 22 22.07 -10.48 -4.94
N TRP A 23 22.98 -11.46 -4.92
CA TRP A 23 24.43 -11.24 -4.85
C TRP A 23 25.03 -10.98 -6.24
N THR A 24 24.98 -9.73 -6.71
CA THR A 24 25.53 -9.31 -8.00
C THR A 24 27.01 -9.71 -8.18
N TRP A 25 27.84 -9.55 -7.14
CA TRP A 25 29.24 -9.97 -7.13
C TRP A 25 29.42 -11.49 -7.27
N GLY A 26 28.43 -12.29 -6.89
CA GLY A 26 28.46 -13.75 -6.99
C GLY A 26 28.55 -14.24 -8.45
N TRP A 27 28.05 -13.45 -9.41
CA TRP A 27 28.25 -13.72 -10.84
C TRP A 27 29.72 -13.72 -11.24
N SER A 28 30.58 -12.95 -10.55
CA SER A 28 32.03 -12.99 -10.78
C SER A 28 32.63 -14.37 -10.52
N ILE A 29 32.21 -15.03 -9.43
CA ILE A 29 32.66 -16.39 -9.12
C ILE A 29 32.24 -17.36 -10.23
N VAL A 30 31.02 -17.21 -10.75
CA VAL A 30 30.52 -18.06 -11.84
C VAL A 30 31.37 -17.89 -13.10
N PHE A 31 31.69 -16.65 -13.50
CA PHE A 31 32.55 -16.40 -14.67
C PHE A 31 33.97 -16.95 -14.49
N LEU A 32 34.58 -16.79 -13.31
CA LEU A 32 35.90 -17.36 -13.03
C LEU A 32 35.90 -18.88 -13.09
N LEU A 33 34.87 -19.51 -12.52
CA LEU A 33 34.71 -20.96 -12.59
C LEU A 33 34.48 -21.46 -14.02
N TRP A 34 33.92 -20.64 -14.91
CA TRP A 34 33.71 -20.95 -16.32
C TRP A 34 34.98 -20.78 -17.16
N LEU A 35 35.82 -19.79 -16.85
CA LEU A 35 37.10 -19.57 -17.54
C LEU A 35 38.09 -20.74 -17.40
N ILE A 36 38.11 -21.41 -16.24
CA ILE A 36 39.04 -22.52 -15.96
C ILE A 36 38.89 -23.67 -16.97
N PRO A 37 37.70 -24.29 -17.14
CA PRO A 37 37.53 -25.35 -18.12
C PRO A 37 37.77 -24.86 -19.54
N ASP A 38 37.34 -23.65 -19.91
CA ASP A 38 37.51 -23.11 -21.26
C ASP A 38 38.98 -22.96 -21.64
N LEU A 39 39.83 -22.54 -20.70
CA LEU A 39 41.29 -22.46 -20.89
C LEU A 39 41.94 -23.85 -21.03
N LEU A 40 41.45 -24.84 -20.27
CA LEU A 40 41.97 -26.21 -20.28
C LEU A 40 41.56 -26.97 -21.53
N THR A 41 40.32 -26.79 -22.01
CA THR A 41 39.80 -27.48 -23.20
C THR A 41 40.21 -26.77 -24.48
N GLY A 42 40.46 -25.46 -24.43
CA GLY A 42 40.64 -24.65 -25.63
C GLY A 42 39.34 -24.42 -26.40
N VAL A 43 38.19 -24.60 -25.76
CA VAL A 43 36.85 -24.39 -26.34
C VAL A 43 36.04 -23.52 -25.39
N THR A 44 35.46 -22.43 -25.91
CA THR A 44 34.53 -21.58 -25.16
C THR A 44 33.17 -21.57 -25.86
N PHE A 45 32.13 -21.05 -25.21
CA PHE A 45 30.79 -20.97 -25.76
C PHE A 45 30.24 -19.55 -25.59
N LEU A 46 29.66 -19.00 -26.65
CA LEU A 46 28.89 -17.75 -26.58
C LEU A 46 27.48 -17.96 -27.16
N MET A 47 27.37 -18.08 -28.48
CA MET A 47 26.17 -18.54 -29.18
C MET A 47 26.34 -19.94 -29.76
N GLU A 48 27.58 -20.27 -30.10
CA GLU A 48 28.04 -21.57 -30.57
C GLU A 48 29.41 -21.88 -29.95
N PRO A 49 29.88 -23.15 -30.00
CA PRO A 49 31.21 -23.50 -29.53
C PRO A 49 32.31 -22.88 -30.40
N ILE A 50 33.27 -22.21 -29.77
CA ILE A 50 34.41 -21.57 -30.42
C ILE A 50 35.69 -22.27 -29.98
N GLU A 51 36.36 -22.96 -30.90
CA GLU A 51 37.65 -23.59 -30.64
C GLU A 51 38.82 -22.62 -30.86
N ARG A 52 39.79 -22.61 -29.93
CA ARG A 52 40.99 -21.78 -30.01
C ARG A 52 41.83 -22.04 -31.26
N LYS A 53 41.80 -23.26 -31.79
CA LYS A 53 42.59 -23.65 -32.97
C LYS A 53 42.01 -23.07 -34.26
N GLU A 54 40.69 -22.99 -34.35
CA GLU A 54 39.99 -22.54 -35.56
C GLU A 54 39.79 -21.03 -35.56
N ASN A 55 39.39 -20.47 -34.42
CA ASN A 55 39.05 -19.05 -34.27
C ASN A 55 39.81 -18.43 -33.09
N PRO A 56 41.15 -18.35 -33.15
CA PRO A 56 41.99 -17.95 -32.02
C PRO A 56 41.67 -16.53 -31.52
N ILE A 57 41.42 -15.58 -32.42
CA ILE A 57 41.13 -14.19 -32.06
C ILE A 57 39.81 -14.10 -31.30
N LEU A 58 38.76 -14.73 -31.83
CA LEU A 58 37.43 -14.71 -31.22
C LEU A 58 37.42 -15.44 -29.87
N TYR A 59 38.10 -16.59 -29.78
CA TYR A 59 38.27 -17.33 -28.53
C TYR A 59 38.89 -16.46 -27.43
N TRP A 60 40.01 -15.79 -27.72
CA TRP A 60 40.68 -14.92 -26.74
C TRP A 60 39.87 -13.67 -26.41
N ALA A 61 39.15 -13.11 -27.37
CA ALA A 61 38.26 -11.96 -27.13
C ALA A 61 37.13 -12.31 -26.16
N ILE A 62 36.50 -13.49 -26.32
CA ILE A 62 35.43 -13.96 -25.43
C ILE A 62 35.97 -14.15 -24.00
N LEU A 63 37.12 -14.83 -23.84
CA LEU A 63 37.73 -15.01 -22.52
C LEU A 63 38.11 -13.68 -21.87
N LEU A 64 38.60 -12.72 -22.65
CA LEU A 64 38.93 -11.38 -22.15
C LEU A 64 37.67 -10.68 -21.65
N VAL A 65 36.57 -10.73 -22.38
CA VAL A 65 35.28 -10.13 -21.96
C VAL A 65 34.80 -10.74 -20.64
N TRP A 66 34.79 -12.08 -20.52
CA TRP A 66 34.38 -12.74 -19.28
C TRP A 66 35.30 -12.42 -18.10
N GLY A 67 36.61 -12.37 -18.34
CA GLY A 67 37.60 -11.98 -17.34
C GLY A 67 37.43 -10.54 -16.87
N VAL A 68 37.25 -9.60 -17.81
CA VAL A 68 37.01 -8.19 -17.49
C VAL A 68 35.70 -8.03 -16.73
N LEU A 69 34.61 -8.67 -17.17
CA LEU A 69 33.32 -8.61 -16.49
C LEU A 69 33.42 -9.15 -15.05
N SER A 70 34.13 -10.26 -14.84
CA SER A 70 34.40 -10.81 -13.51
C SER A 70 35.16 -9.83 -12.62
N VAL A 71 36.21 -9.19 -13.14
CA VAL A 71 36.98 -8.19 -12.38
C VAL A 71 36.13 -6.98 -12.05
N LEU A 72 35.37 -6.44 -13.03
CA LEU A 72 34.50 -5.29 -12.82
C LEU A 72 33.47 -5.53 -11.71
N LEU A 73 32.82 -6.70 -11.71
CA LEU A 73 31.84 -7.05 -10.67
C LEU A 73 32.46 -7.19 -9.27
N LEU A 74 33.73 -7.60 -9.17
CA LEU A 74 34.45 -7.62 -7.88
C LEU A 74 34.90 -6.24 -7.45
N LEU A 75 35.37 -5.42 -8.40
CA LEU A 75 35.75 -4.05 -8.11
C LEU A 75 34.55 -3.24 -7.65
N ASP A 76 33.37 -3.46 -8.25
CA ASP A 76 32.14 -2.78 -7.83
C ASP A 76 31.79 -3.08 -6.36
N GLU A 77 31.88 -4.34 -5.94
CA GLU A 77 31.54 -4.75 -4.58
C GLU A 77 32.62 -4.35 -3.55
N PHE A 78 33.90 -4.60 -3.86
CA PHE A 78 34.97 -4.54 -2.85
C PHE A 78 35.88 -3.31 -2.97
N ALA A 79 35.88 -2.63 -4.11
CA ALA A 79 36.70 -1.45 -4.35
C ALA A 79 36.06 -0.47 -5.36
N PRO A 80 34.79 -0.04 -5.14
CA PRO A 80 34.03 0.74 -6.13
C PRO A 80 34.74 2.03 -6.55
N GLN A 81 35.53 2.62 -5.66
CA GLN A 81 36.36 3.80 -5.90
C GLN A 81 37.42 3.63 -7.01
N THR A 82 37.71 2.39 -7.43
CA THR A 82 38.67 2.10 -8.50
C THR A 82 38.02 2.09 -9.88
N LEU A 83 36.68 2.02 -9.92
CA LEU A 83 35.92 2.07 -11.16
C LEU A 83 35.79 3.52 -11.66
N PRO A 84 35.68 3.72 -12.99
CA PRO A 84 35.32 5.02 -13.54
C PRO A 84 33.94 5.47 -13.02
N LYS A 85 33.75 6.79 -12.85
CA LYS A 85 32.45 7.36 -12.46
C LYS A 85 31.32 6.84 -13.38
N GLY A 86 30.24 6.37 -12.77
CA GLY A 86 29.05 5.82 -13.42
C GLY A 86 29.14 4.32 -13.76
N TRP A 87 30.24 3.66 -13.41
CA TRP A 87 30.41 2.22 -13.61
C TRP A 87 30.16 1.41 -12.33
N SER A 88 30.19 2.07 -11.16
CA SER A 88 29.86 1.41 -9.91
C SER A 88 28.36 1.48 -9.64
N SER A 89 27.78 0.41 -9.08
CA SER A 89 26.43 0.45 -8.50
C SER A 89 26.33 1.44 -7.32
N ALA A 90 27.45 1.79 -6.69
CA ALA A 90 27.53 2.86 -5.70
C ALA A 90 27.45 4.27 -6.31
N ASP A 91 27.69 4.43 -7.62
CA ASP A 91 27.56 5.73 -8.31
C ASP A 91 26.09 6.10 -8.64
N THR A 92 25.13 5.22 -8.33
CA THR A 92 23.71 5.39 -8.68
C THR A 92 22.94 6.33 -7.76
N ASP A 93 23.49 6.71 -6.61
CA ASP A 93 22.93 7.75 -5.74
C ASP A 93 23.42 9.13 -6.20
N LEU A 94 22.70 9.65 -7.21
CA LEU A 94 23.03 10.87 -7.97
C LEU A 94 22.55 12.14 -7.28
N TYR A 95 23.42 13.14 -7.18
CA TYR A 95 22.99 14.52 -6.95
C TYR A 95 23.63 15.52 -7.91
N ILE A 96 22.78 16.41 -8.40
CA ILE A 96 23.07 17.44 -9.39
C ILE A 96 23.41 18.73 -8.64
N SER A 97 24.58 19.30 -8.90
CA SER A 97 24.89 20.68 -8.47
C SER A 97 25.20 21.56 -9.68
N GLN A 98 24.72 22.80 -9.61
CA GLN A 98 24.85 23.80 -10.67
C GLN A 98 25.93 24.82 -10.29
N GLN A 99 26.92 25.00 -11.16
CA GLN A 99 27.88 26.09 -11.05
C GLN A 99 28.16 26.67 -12.44
N ASP A 100 28.12 28.00 -12.56
CA ASP A 100 28.34 28.76 -13.80
C ASP A 100 27.47 28.32 -15.00
N GLY A 101 26.22 27.91 -14.72
CA GLY A 101 25.28 27.47 -15.76
C GLY A 101 25.59 26.09 -16.35
N SER A 102 26.54 25.34 -15.79
CA SER A 102 26.81 23.95 -16.16
C SER A 102 26.60 22.99 -14.97
N TYR A 103 26.16 21.77 -15.26
CA TYR A 103 25.92 20.73 -14.26
C TYR A 103 27.17 19.86 -14.11
N THR A 104 27.68 19.72 -12.89
CA THR A 104 28.84 18.86 -12.58
C THR A 104 28.48 17.85 -11.48
N ILE A 105 28.86 16.58 -11.69
CA ILE A 105 28.54 15.44 -10.84
C ILE A 105 29.73 15.11 -9.92
N ASP A 106 29.56 15.18 -8.60
CA ASP A 106 30.65 14.91 -7.64
C ASP A 106 30.22 14.09 -6.40
N TYR A 107 30.95 13.01 -6.10
CA TYR A 107 30.48 11.82 -5.36
C TYR A 107 31.13 11.58 -3.98
N LYS A 108 31.65 12.57 -3.26
CA LYS A 108 32.38 12.23 -2.00
C LYS A 108 32.47 13.27 -0.90
N LYS A 109 32.14 14.54 -1.16
CA LYS A 109 32.55 15.61 -0.26
C LYS A 109 31.69 15.75 1.01
N HIS A 110 30.46 15.23 1.03
CA HIS A 110 29.51 15.49 2.12
C HIS A 110 29.40 14.38 3.18
N LEU A 111 29.98 13.20 2.94
CA LEU A 111 29.97 12.08 3.89
C LEU A 111 31.16 12.08 4.87
N GLU A 112 32.19 12.90 4.61
CA GLU A 112 33.38 12.99 5.46
C GLU A 112 33.26 14.06 6.57
N GLU A 113 32.39 15.05 6.40
CA GLU A 113 31.99 15.91 7.52
C GLU A 113 30.88 15.18 8.28
N LYS A 114 31.16 14.81 9.54
CA LYS A 114 30.13 14.55 10.55
C LYS A 114 29.36 15.85 10.82
N ASP A 115 28.64 16.33 9.81
CA ASP A 115 27.81 17.51 9.88
C ASP A 115 26.76 17.25 10.94
N THR A 116 26.89 18.00 12.03
CA THR A 116 25.99 17.88 13.17
C THR A 116 24.59 18.25 12.71
N LEU A 117 23.61 17.35 12.87
CA LEU A 117 22.22 17.63 12.53
C LEU A 117 21.68 18.75 13.44
N PHE A 118 21.43 19.93 12.87
CA PHE A 118 20.81 21.04 13.58
C PHE A 118 19.28 20.92 13.49
N TYR A 119 18.61 20.84 14.63
CA TYR A 119 17.15 20.83 14.70
C TYR A 119 16.64 21.66 15.88
N LYS A 120 15.43 22.18 15.75
CA LYS A 120 14.68 22.85 16.81
C LYS A 120 13.67 21.89 17.42
N SER A 121 13.40 22.00 18.72
CA SER A 121 12.30 21.26 19.32
C SER A 121 10.98 21.99 19.11
N HIS A 122 9.95 21.28 18.68
CA HIS A 122 8.59 21.78 18.52
C HIS A 122 7.59 20.85 19.21
N ILE A 123 6.59 21.40 19.90
CA ILE A 123 5.48 20.62 20.45
C ILE A 123 4.25 20.96 19.62
N SER A 124 3.66 19.93 19.02
CA SER A 124 2.40 20.04 18.28
C SER A 124 1.26 19.46 19.12
N ASN A 125 0.13 20.16 19.16
CA ASN A 125 -1.11 19.68 19.76
C ASN A 125 -1.86 18.68 18.85
N GLY A 126 -1.23 18.24 17.76
CA GLY A 126 -1.88 17.47 16.72
C GLY A 126 -2.71 18.37 15.79
N PHE A 127 -3.00 17.85 14.61
CA PHE A 127 -3.79 18.54 13.60
C PHE A 127 -4.29 17.54 12.54
N ASN A 128 -5.20 17.99 11.69
CA ASN A 128 -5.74 17.18 10.61
C ASN A 128 -5.22 17.69 9.27
N VAL A 129 -4.99 16.77 8.34
CA VAL A 129 -4.63 17.04 6.95
C VAL A 129 -5.60 16.29 6.05
N VAL A 130 -6.08 16.95 5.00
CA VAL A 130 -6.88 16.33 3.94
C VAL A 130 -6.13 16.47 2.62
N GLY A 131 -6.03 15.38 1.86
CA GLY A 131 -5.36 15.38 0.57
C GLY A 131 -5.27 13.99 -0.07
N ILE A 132 -4.33 13.79 -0.99
CA ILE A 132 -4.17 12.54 -1.75
C ILE A 132 -3.20 11.63 -0.99
N SER A 133 -3.51 10.34 -0.86
CA SER A 133 -2.65 9.38 -0.17
C SER A 133 -2.27 8.17 -1.02
N THR A 134 -1.12 7.57 -0.72
CA THR A 134 -0.65 6.34 -1.36
C THR A 134 0.23 5.54 -0.40
N LEU A 135 0.23 4.21 -0.54
CA LEU A 135 1.11 3.33 0.22
C LEU A 135 2.47 3.24 -0.48
N THR A 136 3.56 3.25 0.27
CA THR A 136 4.91 3.12 -0.27
C THR A 136 5.84 2.39 0.72
N THR A 137 7.11 2.25 0.35
CA THR A 137 8.15 1.67 1.19
C THR A 137 9.50 2.35 0.99
N PHE A 138 10.35 2.31 2.03
CA PHE A 138 11.77 2.70 1.91
C PHE A 138 12.61 1.68 1.11
N LYS A 139 12.07 0.50 0.77
CA LYS A 139 12.81 -0.51 0.02
C LYS A 139 13.06 -0.05 -1.42
N ASN A 140 14.27 -0.29 -1.93
CA ASN A 140 14.65 0.00 -3.31
C ASN A 140 14.35 1.45 -3.76
N ASN A 141 14.36 2.41 -2.84
CA ASN A 141 14.01 3.81 -3.08
C ASN A 141 12.61 4.01 -3.69
N GLU A 142 11.66 3.10 -3.44
CA GLU A 142 10.29 3.19 -3.97
C GLU A 142 9.59 4.48 -3.55
N VAL A 143 9.84 4.95 -2.33
CA VAL A 143 9.37 6.22 -1.79
C VAL A 143 9.66 7.42 -2.70
N ASP A 144 10.81 7.49 -3.36
CA ASP A 144 11.19 8.64 -4.20
C ASP A 144 10.33 8.71 -5.46
N TYR A 145 10.09 7.56 -6.10
CA TYR A 145 9.21 7.46 -7.26
C TYR A 145 7.76 7.76 -6.88
N THR A 146 7.29 7.16 -5.78
CA THR A 146 5.92 7.37 -5.29
C THR A 146 5.67 8.83 -4.92
N LEU A 147 6.62 9.48 -4.23
CA LEU A 147 6.50 10.88 -3.83
C LEU A 147 6.44 11.81 -5.05
N LYS A 148 7.25 11.55 -6.07
CA LYS A 148 7.19 12.32 -7.33
C LYS A 148 5.82 12.20 -8.01
N GLU A 149 5.30 10.98 -8.16
CA GLU A 149 3.97 10.76 -8.75
C GLU A 149 2.86 11.44 -7.93
N LEU A 150 2.99 11.40 -6.59
CA LEU A 150 2.05 12.02 -5.67
C LEU A 150 2.04 13.54 -5.80
N TRP A 151 3.21 14.18 -5.94
CA TRP A 151 3.33 15.61 -6.24
C TRP A 151 2.76 15.98 -7.61
N GLU A 152 2.99 15.15 -8.63
CA GLU A 152 2.42 15.36 -9.96
C GLU A 152 0.88 15.30 -9.94
N ALA A 153 0.30 14.35 -9.21
CA ALA A 153 -1.15 14.23 -9.04
C ALA A 153 -1.72 15.45 -8.28
N PHE A 154 -1.10 15.82 -7.16
CA PHE A 154 -1.50 16.98 -6.36
C PHE A 154 -1.41 18.30 -7.13
N GLY A 155 -0.43 18.45 -8.03
CA GLY A 155 -0.26 19.67 -8.83
C GLY A 155 -1.17 19.77 -10.05
N GLN A 156 -1.67 18.64 -10.57
CA GLN A 156 -2.59 18.61 -11.72
C GLN A 156 -4.04 18.87 -11.33
N GLU A 157 -4.42 18.46 -10.12
CA GLU A 157 -5.76 18.62 -9.58
C GLU A 157 -5.76 19.83 -8.64
N ASP A 158 -6.58 20.85 -8.89
CA ASP A 158 -6.77 21.93 -7.91
C ASP A 158 -7.65 21.42 -6.76
N ILE A 159 -7.07 20.54 -5.93
CA ILE A 159 -7.79 19.91 -4.83
C ILE A 159 -8.10 20.89 -3.70
N SER A 160 -7.42 22.03 -3.66
CA SER A 160 -7.67 23.10 -2.67
C SER A 160 -9.09 23.63 -2.79
N ALA A 161 -9.64 23.69 -4.01
CA ALA A 161 -10.99 24.18 -4.29
C ALA A 161 -12.11 23.28 -3.71
N VAL A 162 -11.80 22.00 -3.45
CA VAL A 162 -12.76 21.02 -2.93
C VAL A 162 -12.52 20.69 -1.45
N ILE A 163 -11.41 21.10 -0.85
CA ILE A 163 -11.13 20.82 0.57
C ILE A 163 -11.75 21.94 1.43
N PRO A 164 -12.72 21.63 2.30
CA PRO A 164 -13.33 22.63 3.18
C PRO A 164 -12.43 22.88 4.41
N ASP A 165 -12.63 24.03 5.05
CA ASP A 165 -12.02 24.38 6.33
C ASP A 165 -10.47 24.33 6.36
N ILE A 166 -9.82 24.65 5.24
CA ILE A 166 -8.36 24.82 5.17
C ILE A 166 -7.93 25.93 6.15
N ILE A 167 -6.97 25.63 7.01
CA ILE A 167 -6.53 26.53 8.10
C ILE A 167 -5.41 27.47 7.65
N ASP A 168 -4.54 27.01 6.77
CA ASP A 168 -3.40 27.78 6.26
C ASP A 168 -3.06 27.36 4.82
N ASP A 169 -2.23 28.18 4.18
CA ASP A 169 -1.80 28.05 2.79
C ASP A 169 -0.59 27.11 2.60
N LYS A 170 -0.23 26.32 3.62
CA LYS A 170 0.92 25.42 3.54
C LYS A 170 0.51 24.06 2.99
N ILE A 171 1.46 23.44 2.31
CA ILE A 171 1.31 22.07 1.83
C ILE A 171 2.01 21.14 2.81
N TYR A 172 1.34 20.05 3.15
CA TYR A 172 1.80 19.07 4.12
C TYR A 172 2.02 17.72 3.44
N VAL A 173 3.19 17.14 3.61
CA VAL A 173 3.44 15.72 3.28
C VAL A 173 3.61 14.95 4.58
N ILE A 174 2.77 13.94 4.80
CA ILE A 174 2.70 13.16 6.03
C ILE A 174 3.12 11.73 5.73
N GLN A 175 4.11 11.23 6.48
CA GLN A 175 4.41 9.81 6.56
C GLN A 175 3.64 9.23 7.75
N SER A 176 2.68 8.35 7.50
CA SER A 176 1.79 7.76 8.52
C SER A 176 1.66 6.25 8.39
N ASP A 177 0.97 5.64 9.37
CA ASP A 177 0.51 4.25 9.28
C ASP A 177 1.62 3.24 8.95
N PHE A 178 2.78 3.41 9.58
CA PHE A 178 3.91 2.48 9.49
C PHE A 178 3.46 1.06 9.84
N ASP A 179 3.64 0.15 8.89
CA ASP A 179 3.20 -1.24 9.00
C ASP A 179 4.05 -1.97 10.06
N LYS A 180 3.36 -2.67 10.98
CA LYS A 180 3.98 -3.40 12.09
C LYS A 180 4.43 -4.80 11.70
N GLU A 181 3.84 -5.38 10.66
CA GLU A 181 4.09 -6.74 10.19
C GLU A 181 5.02 -6.72 8.98
N LYS A 182 4.87 -5.73 8.09
CA LYS A 182 5.74 -5.49 6.93
C LYS A 182 6.64 -4.30 7.18
N ALA A 183 7.73 -4.54 7.90
CA ALA A 183 8.72 -3.50 8.22
C ALA A 183 9.15 -2.70 6.97
N GLY A 184 9.01 -1.38 7.07
CA GLY A 184 9.40 -0.42 6.03
C GLY A 184 8.28 0.04 5.10
N TYR A 185 7.04 -0.44 5.25
CA TYR A 185 5.86 0.09 4.52
C TYR A 185 5.14 1.15 5.35
N PHE A 186 4.64 2.19 4.69
CA PHE A 186 3.93 3.31 5.30
C PHE A 186 3.08 4.06 4.27
N THR A 187 2.16 4.89 4.73
CA THR A 187 1.33 5.75 3.88
C THR A 187 1.97 7.14 3.75
N LEU A 188 2.05 7.64 2.52
CA LEU A 188 2.33 9.04 2.22
C LEU A 188 1.01 9.76 1.93
N THR A 189 0.82 10.93 2.53
CA THR A 189 -0.31 11.82 2.24
C THR A 189 0.19 13.22 1.94
N ILE A 190 -0.15 13.76 0.77
CA ILE A 190 0.08 15.18 0.43
C ILE A 190 -1.24 15.95 0.51
N GLY A 191 -1.28 17.09 1.19
CA GLY A 191 -2.53 17.80 1.38
C GLY A 191 -2.44 19.13 2.11
N TYR A 192 -3.61 19.65 2.47
CA TYR A 192 -3.77 20.87 3.23
C TYR A 192 -4.23 20.58 4.66
N LYS A 193 -3.79 21.40 5.60
CA LYS A 193 -4.23 21.31 6.98
C LYS A 193 -5.64 21.85 7.13
N THR A 194 -6.52 21.09 7.79
CA THR A 194 -7.94 21.43 7.94
C THR A 194 -8.39 21.47 9.40
N ALA A 195 -9.45 22.23 9.68
CA ALA A 195 -10.05 22.28 11.02
C ALA A 195 -10.75 20.98 11.41
N SER A 196 -11.15 20.16 10.44
CA SER A 196 -11.98 18.99 10.65
C SER A 196 -11.74 17.92 9.58
N LEU A 197 -12.08 16.68 9.94
CA LEU A 197 -12.17 15.53 9.03
C LEU A 197 -13.62 15.08 8.76
N ASN A 198 -14.60 15.92 9.12
CA ASN A 198 -16.03 15.59 8.98
C ASN A 198 -16.49 15.53 7.52
N THR A 199 -15.81 16.24 6.64
CA THR A 199 -16.17 16.32 5.21
C THR A 199 -14.89 16.11 4.41
N ILE A 200 -14.78 14.90 3.86
CA ILE A 200 -13.70 14.50 2.97
C ILE A 200 -14.38 14.08 1.67
N TYR A 201 -14.06 14.78 0.59
CA TYR A 201 -14.63 14.51 -0.72
C TYR A 201 -13.97 13.30 -1.38
N GLU A 202 -14.66 12.72 -2.36
CA GLU A 202 -14.20 11.54 -3.10
C GLU A 202 -12.80 11.78 -3.72
N GLY A 203 -11.92 10.78 -3.65
CA GLY A 203 -10.52 10.90 -4.10
C GLY A 203 -9.56 11.48 -3.05
N LEU A 204 -10.06 11.94 -1.90
CA LEU A 204 -9.24 12.48 -0.82
C LEU A 204 -9.26 11.58 0.43
N ASN A 205 -8.23 11.75 1.24
CA ASN A 205 -8.05 11.05 2.52
C ASN A 205 -7.75 12.06 3.62
N GLY A 206 -8.25 11.77 4.81
CA GLY A 206 -7.97 12.51 6.02
C GLY A 206 -6.93 11.79 6.87
N VAL A 207 -5.90 12.50 7.31
CA VAL A 207 -4.91 12.02 8.27
C VAL A 207 -4.96 12.88 9.52
N SER A 208 -5.02 12.21 10.68
CA SER A 208 -4.92 12.88 11.97
C SER A 208 -3.51 12.72 12.53
N VAL A 209 -2.74 13.82 12.49
CA VAL A 209 -1.41 13.91 13.09
C VAL A 209 -1.59 14.00 14.60
N LYS A 210 -1.05 13.02 15.32
CA LYS A 210 -1.21 12.94 16.78
C LYS A 210 -0.40 14.04 17.49
N PRO A 211 -0.85 14.51 18.67
CA PRO A 211 -0.04 15.38 19.51
C PRO A 211 1.30 14.71 19.84
N SER A 212 2.41 15.39 19.55
CA SER A 212 3.75 14.87 19.76
C SER A 212 4.77 16.01 19.85
N LYS A 213 5.94 15.68 20.41
CA LYS A 213 7.16 16.46 20.27
C LYS A 213 7.86 16.08 18.97
N TYR A 214 8.42 17.09 18.33
CA TYR A 214 9.10 17.01 17.05
C TYR A 214 10.49 17.62 17.13
N ALA A 215 11.44 16.97 16.47
CA ALA A 215 12.68 17.59 16.03
C ALA A 215 12.43 18.18 14.63
N VAL A 216 12.57 19.49 14.51
CA VAL A 216 12.30 20.24 13.28
C VAL A 216 13.61 20.67 12.65
N VAL A 217 13.91 20.11 11.48
CA VAL A 217 15.01 20.54 10.61
C VAL A 217 14.44 21.53 9.60
N GLU A 218 14.99 22.73 9.55
CA GLU A 218 14.50 23.78 8.65
C GLU A 218 15.41 23.89 7.43
N MET A 219 14.82 23.81 6.24
CA MET A 219 15.47 24.13 4.96
C MET A 219 14.95 25.46 4.48
N THR A 220 15.78 26.50 4.55
CA THR A 220 15.44 27.86 4.07
C THR A 220 16.42 28.22 2.97
N GLU A 221 15.94 28.77 1.85
CA GLU A 221 16.77 29.16 0.69
C GLU A 221 17.58 28.01 0.04
N GLN A 222 17.36 26.75 0.47
CA GLN A 222 17.99 25.57 -0.11
C GLN A 222 17.14 25.01 -1.27
N PRO A 223 17.77 24.42 -2.31
CA PRO A 223 17.04 23.75 -3.37
C PRO A 223 16.21 22.58 -2.82
N VAL A 224 14.96 22.44 -3.29
CA VAL A 224 14.02 21.39 -2.85
C VAL A 224 14.59 19.99 -3.14
N GLU A 225 15.39 19.86 -4.18
CA GLU A 225 16.06 18.63 -4.59
C GLU A 225 17.04 18.10 -3.52
N GLN A 226 17.44 18.94 -2.55
CA GLN A 226 18.29 18.52 -1.43
C GLN A 226 17.50 17.90 -0.27
N LEU A 227 16.17 17.84 -0.34
CA LEU A 227 15.35 17.26 0.73
C LEU A 227 15.69 15.78 0.99
N GLY A 228 16.00 15.01 -0.05
CA GLY A 228 16.45 13.62 0.08
C GLY A 228 17.69 13.48 0.97
N PHE A 229 18.67 14.39 0.81
CA PHE A 229 19.86 14.42 1.67
C PHE A 229 19.54 14.74 3.13
N VAL A 230 18.56 15.61 3.38
CA VAL A 230 18.15 15.94 4.75
C VAL A 230 17.57 14.71 5.43
N TRP A 231 16.74 13.93 4.71
CA TRP A 231 16.25 12.65 5.20
C TRP A 231 17.36 11.62 5.43
N GLU A 232 18.35 11.55 4.54
CA GLU A 232 19.52 10.68 4.72
C GLU A 232 20.33 11.07 5.96
N LYS A 233 20.61 12.38 6.16
CA LYS A 233 21.28 12.90 7.36
C LYS A 233 20.47 12.58 8.63
N ILE A 234 19.15 12.71 8.59
CA ILE A 234 18.26 12.33 9.70
C ILE A 234 18.38 10.83 9.99
N ALA A 235 18.32 9.97 8.97
CA ALA A 235 18.38 8.51 9.11
C ALA A 235 19.72 8.01 9.66
N LEU A 236 20.82 8.69 9.34
CA LEU A 236 22.17 8.39 9.85
C LEU A 236 22.46 9.00 11.23
N SER A 237 21.58 9.87 11.73
CA SER A 237 21.79 10.57 13.01
C SER A 237 21.39 9.72 14.23
N ASP A 238 21.87 10.12 15.41
CA ASP A 238 21.45 9.55 16.70
C ASP A 238 20.09 10.10 17.19
N LEU A 239 19.30 10.74 16.32
CA LEU A 239 18.00 11.28 16.68
C LEU A 239 17.07 10.13 17.09
N PRO A 240 16.46 10.17 18.29
CA PRO A 240 15.56 9.12 18.74
C PRO A 240 14.21 9.25 18.03
N ALA A 241 14.13 8.92 16.74
CA ALA A 241 12.89 8.95 15.98
C ALA A 241 11.90 7.90 16.50
N THR A 242 10.61 8.21 16.42
CA THR A 242 9.51 7.30 16.77
C THR A 242 8.77 6.87 15.50
N ASN A 243 8.00 5.78 15.58
CA ASN A 243 7.12 5.34 14.48
C ASN A 243 5.80 6.14 14.43
N LEU A 244 5.80 7.39 14.90
CA LEU A 244 4.66 8.31 14.77
C LEU A 244 4.77 9.09 13.45
N ASN A 245 3.80 9.96 13.20
CA ASN A 245 3.76 10.73 11.95
C ASN A 245 4.99 11.62 11.80
N ASN A 246 5.75 11.45 10.72
CA ASN A 246 6.70 12.47 10.28
C ASN A 246 6.02 13.42 9.29
N VAL A 247 6.44 14.68 9.27
CA VAL A 247 5.76 15.73 8.52
C VAL A 247 6.77 16.58 7.77
N GLU A 248 6.54 16.83 6.49
CA GLU A 248 7.20 17.88 5.73
C GLU A 248 6.20 19.02 5.53
N VAL A 249 6.58 20.23 5.91
CA VAL A 249 5.73 21.43 5.78
C VAL A 249 6.36 22.36 4.76
N TYR A 250 5.72 22.48 3.60
CA TYR A 250 6.15 23.33 2.51
C TYR A 250 5.48 24.70 2.63
N HIS A 251 6.30 25.73 2.80
CA HIS A 251 5.86 27.13 2.74
C HIS A 251 5.96 27.56 1.27
N TYR A 252 4.85 27.46 0.56
CA TYR A 252 4.77 27.69 -0.88
C TYR A 252 4.30 29.12 -1.17
N ASP A 253 5.05 29.84 -1.99
CA ASP A 253 4.64 31.11 -2.55
C ASP A 253 3.87 30.84 -3.86
N PHE A 254 2.54 30.91 -3.79
CA PHE A 254 1.66 30.64 -4.92
C PHE A 254 1.76 31.71 -6.02
N GLU A 255 2.13 32.94 -5.69
CA GLU A 255 2.29 34.01 -6.69
C GLU A 255 3.52 33.74 -7.57
N ASN A 256 4.64 33.40 -6.93
CA ASN A 256 5.91 33.13 -7.62
C ASN A 256 6.13 31.65 -7.96
N LYS A 257 5.17 30.78 -7.61
CA LYS A 257 5.19 29.32 -7.84
C LYS A 257 6.46 28.63 -7.35
N GLN A 258 6.91 29.00 -6.15
CA GLN A 258 8.17 28.50 -5.59
C GLN A 258 8.03 28.12 -4.12
N THR A 259 8.75 27.10 -3.70
CA THR A 259 8.90 26.75 -2.29
C THR A 259 9.92 27.69 -1.65
N THR A 260 9.52 28.40 -0.60
CA THR A 260 10.40 29.35 0.11
C THR A 260 11.14 28.70 1.27
N LYS A 261 10.49 27.73 1.92
CA LYS A 261 10.99 27.01 3.09
C LYS A 261 10.35 25.63 3.18
N ILE A 262 11.09 24.66 3.68
CA ILE A 262 10.58 23.34 4.06
C ILE A 262 10.95 23.09 5.52
N ASP A 263 9.96 22.76 6.35
CA ASP A 263 10.21 22.27 7.71
C ASP A 263 10.00 20.75 7.75
N VAL A 264 11.05 20.01 8.11
CA VAL A 264 11.01 18.55 8.28
C VAL A 264 10.86 18.21 9.76
N TRP A 265 9.69 17.71 10.14
CA TRP A 265 9.33 17.40 11.51
C TRP A 265 9.42 15.89 11.72
N VAL A 266 10.39 15.46 12.53
CA VAL A 266 10.59 14.07 12.92
C VAL A 266 10.02 13.85 14.31
N ALA A 267 9.08 12.93 14.46
CA ALA A 267 8.45 12.68 15.75
C ALA A 267 9.45 12.01 16.71
N VAL A 268 9.63 12.58 17.90
CA VAL A 268 10.55 12.09 18.95
C VAL A 268 9.78 11.73 20.23
N PRO A 269 10.36 10.90 21.13
CA PRO A 269 9.71 10.53 22.39
C PRO A 269 9.21 11.75 23.15
N THR A 270 7.93 11.70 23.50
CA THR A 270 7.26 12.78 24.23
C THR A 270 7.02 12.36 25.67
N LYS A 271 7.31 13.23 26.64
CA LYS A 271 6.97 13.02 28.06
C LYS A 271 5.73 13.84 28.42
N LYS A 272 4.99 13.41 29.45
CA LYS A 272 3.77 14.13 29.88
C LYS A 272 4.05 15.57 30.29
N GLU A 273 5.24 15.86 30.80
CA GLU A 273 5.65 17.20 31.22
C GLU A 273 5.94 18.15 30.05
N ASP A 274 6.14 17.61 28.83
CA ASP A 274 6.35 18.43 27.63
C ASP A 274 5.04 19.16 27.24
N PHE A 275 3.86 18.56 27.49
CA PHE A 275 2.57 19.22 27.31
C PHE A 275 2.20 20.04 28.55
N LYS A 276 2.83 21.19 28.75
CA LYS A 276 2.38 22.14 29.78
C LYS A 276 0.95 22.60 29.46
N PRO A 277 0.01 22.62 30.43
CA PRO A 277 -1.31 23.20 30.22
C PRO A 277 -1.13 24.67 29.82
N ILE A 278 -1.75 25.07 28.72
CA ILE A 278 -1.93 26.49 28.41
C ILE A 278 -2.81 27.05 29.53
N GLU A 279 -2.24 27.87 30.42
CA GLU A 279 -3.05 28.66 31.34
C GLU A 279 -3.97 29.54 30.49
N SER A 280 -5.27 29.24 30.58
CA SER A 280 -6.32 30.01 29.95
C SER A 280 -6.29 31.45 30.48
N SER A 281 -5.77 32.37 29.69
CA SER A 281 -6.05 33.80 29.86
C SER A 281 -7.49 34.05 29.41
N LEU A 282 -8.44 33.66 30.28
CA LEU A 282 -9.83 34.06 30.20
C LEU A 282 -9.91 35.58 30.42
N VAL A 283 -10.12 36.33 29.35
CA VAL A 283 -10.69 37.68 29.43
C VAL A 283 -12.16 37.52 29.80
N SER A 284 -12.53 38.14 30.92
CA SER A 284 -13.81 38.10 31.60
C SER A 284 -14.97 38.74 30.82
N MET A 285 -16.16 38.14 30.90
CA MET A 285 -17.46 38.83 30.85
C MET A 285 -18.49 38.12 31.76
N PRO A 286 -19.54 38.83 32.25
CA PRO A 286 -20.02 38.72 33.62
C PRO A 286 -20.96 37.54 33.89
N LYS A 287 -20.91 37.04 35.13
CA LYS A 287 -21.93 36.18 35.74
C LYS A 287 -23.19 37.00 35.97
N ASP A 288 -24.29 36.62 35.31
CA ASP A 288 -25.65 36.66 35.85
C ASP A 288 -26.59 35.87 34.95
N SER A 289 -26.69 34.55 35.23
CA SER A 289 -27.92 33.74 35.11
C SER A 289 -27.59 32.28 35.45
N LEU A 290 -27.39 31.97 36.74
CA LEU A 290 -27.47 30.59 37.24
C LEU A 290 -28.94 30.25 37.50
N GLY A 291 -29.57 29.61 36.53
CA GLY A 291 -30.78 28.81 36.70
C GLY A 291 -30.38 27.34 36.71
N ASP A 292 -30.54 26.71 37.87
CA ASP A 292 -30.26 25.33 38.20
C ASP A 292 -31.12 24.35 37.37
N THR A 293 -30.50 23.48 36.56
CA THR A 293 -31.07 22.17 36.20
C THR A 293 -29.97 21.17 35.86
N SER A 294 -29.54 20.42 36.87
CA SER A 294 -29.09 19.05 36.69
C SER A 294 -30.30 18.12 36.55
N THR A 295 -30.39 17.35 35.47
CA THR A 295 -31.32 16.20 35.43
C THR A 295 -30.59 14.95 34.95
N VAL A 296 -30.19 14.16 35.94
CA VAL A 296 -29.94 12.72 35.83
C VAL A 296 -31.30 12.03 35.75
N VAL A 297 -31.53 11.15 34.78
CA VAL A 297 -32.69 10.22 34.81
C VAL A 297 -32.17 8.79 34.98
N LYS A 298 -32.46 8.20 36.14
CA LYS A 298 -32.28 6.79 36.49
C LYS A 298 -33.61 6.05 36.39
N ALA A 299 -33.53 4.76 36.05
CA ALA A 299 -34.63 3.83 35.78
C ALA A 299 -35.68 3.66 36.91
N GLN A 300 -36.92 3.35 36.52
CA GLN A 300 -37.94 2.74 37.39
C GLN A 300 -38.78 1.64 36.71
N LYS A 301 -39.12 0.63 37.53
CA LYS A 301 -39.88 -0.61 37.29
C LYS A 301 -41.37 -0.38 37.01
N LEU A 302 -41.98 -1.31 36.26
CA LEU A 302 -43.40 -1.68 36.38
C LEU A 302 -43.55 -3.16 36.76
N LYS A 303 -44.47 -3.47 37.68
CA LYS A 303 -44.76 -4.77 38.31
C LYS A 303 -46.11 -5.33 37.80
N THR A 304 -46.09 -6.63 37.40
CA THR A 304 -47.09 -7.73 37.59
C THR A 304 -48.50 -7.67 36.98
N PRO A 305 -49.26 -8.79 36.89
CA PRO A 305 -48.92 -10.13 36.38
C PRO A 305 -49.99 -10.68 35.37
N TYR A 306 -49.65 -11.62 34.49
CA TYR A 306 -50.67 -12.37 33.73
C TYR A 306 -50.35 -13.86 33.67
N GLN A 307 -51.37 -14.68 33.91
CA GLN A 307 -51.36 -16.14 34.06
C GLN A 307 -51.40 -16.88 32.72
N ALA A 308 -50.84 -18.08 32.72
CA ALA A 308 -50.82 -19.00 31.59
C ALA A 308 -52.22 -19.57 31.26
N PRO A 309 -52.56 -19.76 29.97
CA PRO A 309 -53.59 -20.72 29.59
C PRO A 309 -52.99 -22.12 29.49
N LYS A 310 -53.63 -23.07 30.17
CA LYS A 310 -53.49 -24.52 29.95
C LYS A 310 -54.35 -24.94 28.75
N ASP A 311 -53.79 -25.90 28.02
CA ASP A 311 -54.41 -26.89 27.13
C ASP A 311 -55.27 -26.43 25.94
N ARG A 312 -54.70 -26.65 24.74
CA ARG A 312 -55.29 -27.54 23.73
C ARG A 312 -54.20 -28.09 22.81
N LEU A 313 -53.95 -29.39 22.94
CA LEU A 313 -53.29 -30.25 21.96
C LEU A 313 -53.98 -30.12 20.59
N SER A 314 -53.22 -29.95 19.52
CA SER A 314 -53.15 -30.92 18.40
C SER A 314 -52.59 -30.27 17.12
N LYS A 315 -51.31 -30.55 16.87
CA LYS A 315 -50.76 -31.20 15.67
C LYS A 315 -49.28 -30.85 15.63
N GLU A 316 -48.45 -31.86 15.85
CA GLU A 316 -47.03 -31.80 15.54
C GLU A 316 -46.90 -31.53 14.04
N GLU A 317 -46.52 -30.31 13.69
CA GLU A 317 -45.76 -30.05 12.47
C GLU A 317 -44.28 -30.17 12.82
N PRO A 318 -43.46 -30.73 11.92
CA PRO A 318 -42.06 -31.03 12.22
C PRO A 318 -41.37 -29.75 12.69
N ILE A 319 -40.63 -29.85 13.79
CA ILE A 319 -39.75 -28.78 14.25
C ILE A 319 -38.80 -28.46 13.09
N LYS A 320 -39.12 -27.43 12.31
CA LYS A 320 -38.11 -26.74 11.49
C LYS A 320 -37.25 -26.00 12.49
N THR A 321 -36.14 -26.62 12.86
CA THR A 321 -35.04 -25.96 13.52
C THR A 321 -34.68 -24.76 12.64
N GLN A 322 -35.11 -23.56 13.00
CA GLN A 322 -34.65 -22.36 12.33
C GLN A 322 -33.16 -22.27 12.61
N VAL A 323 -32.34 -22.59 11.61
CA VAL A 323 -30.89 -22.36 11.66
C VAL A 323 -30.72 -20.85 11.72
N ILE A 324 -30.35 -20.32 12.89
CA ILE A 324 -30.04 -18.91 13.05
C ILE A 324 -28.62 -18.72 12.54
N TYR A 325 -28.48 -18.31 11.28
CA TYR A 325 -27.18 -17.93 10.73
C TYR A 325 -26.71 -16.61 11.38
N PRO A 326 -25.45 -16.55 11.86
CA PRO A 326 -24.92 -15.33 12.43
C PRO A 326 -24.81 -14.24 11.35
N THR A 327 -25.18 -13.02 11.72
CA THR A 327 -25.12 -11.87 10.81
C THR A 327 -24.06 -10.90 11.29
N GLN A 328 -23.33 -10.30 10.36
CA GLN A 328 -22.34 -9.28 10.63
C GLN A 328 -22.67 -7.99 9.87
N LYS A 329 -22.63 -6.87 10.59
CA LYS A 329 -22.86 -5.56 10.01
C LYS A 329 -21.67 -5.13 9.15
N GLN A 330 -21.94 -4.67 7.94
CA GLN A 330 -20.97 -4.04 7.05
C GLN A 330 -21.39 -2.62 6.74
N ASN A 331 -20.45 -1.67 6.84
CA ASN A 331 -20.65 -0.31 6.35
C ASN A 331 -20.49 -0.30 4.84
N SER A 332 -21.09 0.68 4.16
CA SER A 332 -21.01 0.78 2.71
C SER A 332 -19.57 0.89 2.19
N PHE A 333 -19.29 0.26 1.06
CA PHE A 333 -18.00 0.36 0.38
C PHE A 333 -18.13 0.12 -1.11
N THR A 334 -17.11 0.54 -1.87
CA THR A 334 -17.10 0.37 -3.32
C THR A 334 -16.09 -0.68 -3.74
N ILE A 335 -16.51 -1.58 -4.62
CA ILE A 335 -15.64 -2.52 -5.32
C ILE A 335 -15.40 -1.95 -6.71
N VAL A 336 -14.14 -1.80 -7.11
CA VAL A 336 -13.75 -1.39 -8.46
C VAL A 336 -13.02 -2.53 -9.15
N GLY A 337 -13.45 -2.84 -10.38
CA GLY A 337 -12.82 -3.88 -11.17
C GLY A 337 -13.51 -4.13 -12.50
N LEU A 338 -13.41 -5.37 -12.99
CA LEU A 338 -14.11 -5.79 -14.20
C LEU A 338 -15.56 -6.11 -13.87
N GLN A 339 -16.47 -5.72 -14.75
CA GLN A 339 -17.90 -5.90 -14.52
C GLN A 339 -18.60 -6.35 -15.78
N ASP A 340 -19.49 -7.33 -15.62
CA ASP A 340 -20.33 -7.85 -16.69
C ASP A 340 -21.76 -8.16 -16.17
N ARG A 341 -22.69 -8.41 -17.10
CA ARG A 341 -24.06 -8.79 -16.80
C ARG A 341 -24.37 -10.19 -17.32
N THR A 342 -25.10 -10.95 -16.53
CA THR A 342 -25.51 -12.32 -16.87
C THR A 342 -26.90 -12.63 -16.37
N LYS A 343 -27.44 -13.78 -16.78
CA LYS A 343 -28.81 -14.18 -16.46
C LYS A 343 -28.92 -14.56 -14.97
N HIS A 344 -29.82 -13.90 -14.24
CA HIS A 344 -30.07 -14.16 -12.83
C HIS A 344 -30.76 -15.52 -12.65
N GLY A 345 -30.24 -16.33 -11.72
CA GLY A 345 -30.78 -17.68 -11.44
C GLY A 345 -30.34 -18.77 -12.42
N ASP A 346 -29.55 -18.44 -13.45
CA ASP A 346 -28.92 -19.42 -14.34
C ASP A 346 -27.48 -19.68 -13.87
N GLU A 347 -27.31 -20.70 -13.03
CA GLU A 347 -26.02 -21.06 -12.41
C GLU A 347 -24.91 -21.25 -13.46
N LYS A 348 -25.23 -21.85 -14.60
CA LYS A 348 -24.25 -22.08 -15.67
C LYS A 348 -23.80 -20.76 -16.29
N ALA A 349 -24.73 -19.86 -16.59
CA ALA A 349 -24.41 -18.54 -17.13
C ALA A 349 -23.65 -17.67 -16.13
N MET A 350 -23.97 -17.77 -14.83
CA MET A 350 -23.26 -17.07 -13.76
C MET A 350 -21.82 -17.58 -13.59
N ASN A 351 -21.62 -18.90 -13.51
CA ASN A 351 -20.29 -19.49 -13.38
C ASN A 351 -19.40 -19.18 -14.59
N GLN A 352 -19.95 -19.19 -15.80
CA GLN A 352 -19.22 -18.78 -17.01
C GLN A 352 -18.81 -17.30 -16.96
N CYS A 353 -19.71 -16.43 -16.52
CA CYS A 353 -19.42 -15.00 -16.37
C CYS A 353 -18.31 -14.75 -15.33
N ILE A 354 -18.39 -15.38 -14.16
CA ILE A 354 -17.40 -15.25 -13.09
C ILE A 354 -16.03 -15.77 -13.56
N GLY A 355 -15.99 -16.94 -14.20
CA GLY A 355 -14.76 -17.51 -14.75
C GLY A 355 -14.09 -16.61 -15.77
N ALA A 356 -14.87 -16.00 -16.69
CA ALA A 356 -14.35 -15.07 -17.68
C ALA A 356 -13.80 -13.78 -17.04
N LEU A 357 -14.45 -13.26 -15.99
CA LEU A 357 -13.96 -12.11 -15.23
C LEU A 357 -12.64 -12.42 -14.54
N TRP A 358 -12.51 -13.57 -13.88
CA TRP A 358 -11.27 -14.01 -13.23
C TRP A 358 -10.11 -14.15 -14.22
N GLU A 359 -10.35 -14.82 -15.34
CA GLU A 359 -9.35 -14.99 -16.40
C GLU A 359 -8.86 -13.64 -16.93
N ALA A 360 -9.80 -12.74 -17.26
CA ALA A 360 -9.48 -11.42 -17.76
C ALA A 360 -8.74 -10.56 -16.72
N PHE A 361 -9.11 -10.67 -15.45
CA PHE A 361 -8.53 -9.87 -14.36
C PHE A 361 -7.03 -10.14 -14.20
N PHE A 362 -6.64 -11.42 -14.17
CA PHE A 362 -5.26 -11.83 -13.98
C PHE A 362 -4.42 -11.75 -15.26
N GLN A 363 -4.94 -12.18 -16.43
CA GLN A 363 -4.17 -12.15 -17.67
C GLN A 363 -3.72 -10.74 -18.08
N LYS A 364 -4.56 -9.74 -17.83
CA LYS A 364 -4.28 -8.34 -18.20
C LYS A 364 -3.69 -7.52 -17.05
N ASN A 365 -3.48 -8.14 -15.88
CA ASN A 365 -3.00 -7.53 -14.66
C ASN A 365 -3.74 -6.22 -14.35
N TYR A 366 -5.07 -6.28 -14.23
CA TYR A 366 -5.90 -5.09 -13.99
C TYR A 366 -5.71 -4.51 -12.58
N ALA A 367 -5.13 -5.26 -11.64
CA ALA A 367 -4.78 -4.78 -10.31
C ALA A 367 -3.94 -3.50 -10.35
N LYS A 368 -2.98 -3.40 -11.29
CA LYS A 368 -2.12 -2.21 -11.47
C LYS A 368 -2.86 -0.95 -11.96
N HIS A 369 -4.14 -1.09 -12.30
CA HIS A 369 -4.97 -0.01 -12.81
C HIS A 369 -6.08 0.39 -11.83
N ILE A 370 -6.13 -0.24 -10.65
CA ILE A 370 -7.07 0.06 -9.59
C ILE A 370 -6.29 0.76 -8.48
N TYR A 371 -6.63 2.03 -8.25
CA TYR A 371 -6.02 2.86 -7.22
C TYR A 371 -6.81 2.78 -5.90
N ASP A 372 -6.20 3.20 -4.80
CA ASP A 372 -6.80 3.27 -3.46
C ASP A 372 -7.37 1.94 -2.92
N ILE A 373 -6.72 0.82 -3.25
CA ILE A 373 -7.10 -0.50 -2.73
C ILE A 373 -6.94 -0.49 -1.21
N ILE A 374 -7.99 -0.90 -0.48
CA ILE A 374 -7.99 -0.97 0.98
C ILE A 374 -7.41 -2.31 1.46
N ASP A 375 -7.72 -3.39 0.75
CA ASP A 375 -7.46 -4.77 1.15
C ASP A 375 -6.68 -5.51 0.03
N TYR A 376 -5.37 -5.28 -0.09
CA TYR A 376 -4.57 -5.82 -1.23
C TYR A 376 -4.47 -7.35 -1.25
N ASP A 377 -4.64 -8.00 -0.11
CA ASP A 377 -4.69 -9.44 0.04
C ASP A 377 -6.06 -10.02 -0.32
N LYS A 378 -7.07 -9.18 -0.67
CA LYS A 378 -8.43 -9.63 -0.92
C LYS A 378 -8.95 -9.23 -2.29
N ILE A 379 -9.61 -10.16 -2.96
CA ILE A 379 -10.38 -9.89 -4.17
C ILE A 379 -11.84 -10.16 -3.87
N TYR A 380 -12.70 -9.27 -4.38
CA TYR A 380 -14.13 -9.28 -4.17
C TYR A 380 -14.84 -9.65 -5.46
N VAL A 381 -15.88 -10.46 -5.34
CA VAL A 381 -16.86 -10.68 -6.41
C VAL A 381 -18.22 -10.23 -5.88
N SER A 382 -18.75 -9.12 -6.40
CA SER A 382 -20.05 -8.62 -5.99
C SER A 382 -21.14 -8.92 -7.01
N TYR A 383 -22.33 -9.10 -6.49
CA TYR A 383 -23.56 -9.33 -7.22
C TYR A 383 -24.53 -8.19 -6.87
N THR A 384 -24.82 -7.35 -7.86
CA THR A 384 -25.56 -6.09 -7.69
C THR A 384 -26.60 -5.92 -8.79
N ASN A 385 -27.50 -4.95 -8.62
CA ASN A 385 -28.52 -4.59 -9.62
C ASN A 385 -29.36 -5.79 -10.07
N TYR A 386 -29.82 -6.60 -9.13
CA TYR A 386 -30.66 -7.76 -9.39
C TYR A 386 -31.98 -7.34 -10.05
N THR A 387 -32.33 -8.03 -11.13
CA THR A 387 -33.66 -8.00 -11.74
C THR A 387 -34.19 -9.43 -11.81
N GLU A 388 -35.43 -9.63 -12.28
CA GLU A 388 -35.98 -10.97 -12.48
C GLU A 388 -35.18 -11.77 -13.53
N GLU A 389 -34.46 -11.11 -14.44
CA GLU A 389 -33.77 -11.74 -15.56
C GLU A 389 -32.24 -11.60 -15.53
N GLU A 390 -31.71 -10.52 -14.95
CA GLU A 390 -30.29 -10.17 -15.00
C GLU A 390 -29.69 -9.85 -13.62
N VAL A 391 -28.39 -10.10 -13.49
CA VAL A 391 -27.54 -9.68 -12.36
C VAL A 391 -26.27 -9.03 -12.91
N THR A 392 -25.79 -7.99 -12.24
CA THR A 392 -24.48 -7.38 -12.51
C THR A 392 -23.42 -7.98 -11.59
N ILE A 393 -22.38 -8.56 -12.17
CA ILE A 393 -21.24 -9.15 -11.45
C ILE A 393 -20.03 -8.23 -11.61
N THR A 394 -19.41 -7.83 -10.50
CA THR A 394 -18.16 -7.06 -10.50
C THR A 394 -17.09 -7.80 -9.73
N LEU A 395 -15.95 -8.05 -10.38
CA LEU A 395 -14.77 -8.65 -9.80
C LEU A 395 -13.66 -7.61 -9.68
N GLY A 396 -13.17 -7.38 -8.46
CA GLY A 396 -12.09 -6.42 -8.25
C GLY A 396 -11.74 -6.19 -6.79
N TYR A 397 -11.22 -5.00 -6.50
CA TYR A 397 -10.77 -4.65 -5.16
C TYR A 397 -11.73 -3.68 -4.49
N ARG A 398 -11.80 -3.77 -3.15
CA ARG A 398 -12.40 -2.72 -2.35
C ARG A 398 -11.52 -1.47 -2.40
N THR A 399 -12.12 -0.33 -2.71
CA THR A 399 -11.42 0.95 -2.87
C THR A 399 -11.96 2.02 -1.93
N LYS A 400 -11.15 3.03 -1.61
CA LYS A 400 -11.56 4.20 -0.82
C LYS A 400 -12.42 5.20 -1.62
N SER A 401 -12.18 5.29 -2.93
CA SER A 401 -12.71 6.34 -3.82
C SER A 401 -13.61 5.72 -4.90
N GLY A 402 -14.88 6.14 -4.95
CA GLY A 402 -15.97 5.48 -5.67
C GLY A 402 -15.76 5.27 -7.15
N THR A 403 -15.67 6.27 -8.01
CA THR A 403 -15.80 6.06 -9.46
C THR A 403 -14.99 7.04 -10.31
N GLU A 404 -14.41 8.06 -9.68
CA GLU A 404 -13.81 9.16 -10.43
C GLU A 404 -12.36 8.89 -10.88
N PHE A 405 -11.56 8.17 -10.10
CA PHE A 405 -10.14 7.92 -10.43
C PHE A 405 -9.91 6.79 -11.46
N ASN A 406 -10.89 5.90 -11.67
CA ASN A 406 -10.72 4.66 -12.43
C ASN A 406 -11.31 4.71 -13.86
N ARG A 407 -11.66 5.90 -14.38
CA ARG A 407 -12.28 6.07 -15.72
C ARG A 407 -11.36 5.79 -16.91
N LYS A 408 -10.11 5.39 -16.71
CA LYS A 408 -9.21 4.98 -17.80
C LYS A 408 -9.04 3.45 -17.79
N LYS A 409 -9.61 2.80 -18.83
CA LYS A 409 -9.52 1.36 -19.22
C LYS A 409 -10.56 0.39 -18.64
N ASN A 410 -11.84 0.54 -19.03
CA ASN A 410 -12.89 -0.50 -18.89
C ASN A 410 -13.20 -1.01 -17.46
N LEU A 411 -12.68 -0.36 -16.42
CA LEU A 411 -13.00 -0.66 -15.03
C LEU A 411 -14.33 0.01 -14.65
N LYS A 412 -15.13 -0.68 -13.86
CA LYS A 412 -16.41 -0.22 -13.33
C LYS A 412 -16.47 -0.46 -11.83
N SER A 413 -17.41 0.19 -11.18
CA SER A 413 -17.64 0.09 -9.75
C SER A 413 -18.96 -0.61 -9.42
N SER A 414 -19.00 -1.28 -8.27
CA SER A 414 -20.21 -1.71 -7.58
C SER A 414 -20.22 -1.15 -6.17
N LEU A 415 -21.30 -0.47 -5.78
CA LEU A 415 -21.52 -0.02 -4.42
C LEU A 415 -22.17 -1.15 -3.60
N ILE A 416 -21.51 -1.53 -2.52
CA ILE A 416 -22.07 -2.39 -1.48
C ILE A 416 -22.69 -1.48 -0.41
N PRO A 417 -24.00 -1.58 -0.14
CA PRO A 417 -24.68 -0.73 0.83
C PRO A 417 -24.34 -1.14 2.27
N THR A 418 -24.60 -0.24 3.21
CA THR A 418 -24.57 -0.60 4.63
C THR A 418 -25.72 -1.58 4.91
N ASN A 419 -25.41 -2.78 5.38
CA ASN A 419 -26.43 -3.78 5.74
C ASN A 419 -25.91 -4.77 6.79
N ASP A 420 -26.81 -5.53 7.39
CA ASP A 420 -26.47 -6.78 8.06
C ASP A 420 -26.34 -7.87 6.99
N TYR A 421 -25.28 -8.65 7.08
CA TYR A 421 -24.98 -9.71 6.12
C TYR A 421 -24.88 -11.06 6.82
N TYR A 422 -25.47 -12.09 6.25
CA TYR A 422 -25.08 -13.45 6.59
C TYR A 422 -23.64 -13.66 6.14
N HIS A 423 -22.78 -14.08 7.07
CA HIS A 423 -21.35 -14.27 6.83
C HIS A 423 -21.04 -15.76 6.90
N LEU A 424 -20.78 -16.35 5.74
CA LEU A 424 -20.59 -17.79 5.56
C LEU A 424 -19.16 -18.04 5.06
N GLU A 425 -18.43 -18.93 5.71
CA GLU A 425 -17.15 -19.41 5.20
C GLU A 425 -17.42 -20.42 4.09
N ILE A 426 -16.76 -20.28 2.95
CA ILE A 426 -16.83 -21.24 1.85
C ILE A 426 -15.71 -22.25 2.13
N ASP A 427 -16.04 -23.50 2.49
CA ASP A 427 -15.02 -24.53 2.69
C ASP A 427 -14.62 -25.15 1.36
N GLY A 428 -13.31 -25.27 1.13
CA GLY A 428 -12.72 -25.75 -0.11
C GLY A 428 -11.27 -26.19 0.12
N ALA A 429 -11.00 -27.48 -0.04
CA ALA A 429 -9.64 -28.01 0.07
C ALA A 429 -8.86 -27.73 -1.23
N SER A 430 -8.17 -26.58 -1.26
CA SER A 430 -7.17 -26.15 -2.28
C SER A 430 -7.67 -25.86 -3.70
N THR A 431 -7.25 -24.68 -4.20
CA THR A 431 -7.30 -24.13 -5.59
C THR A 431 -8.61 -24.14 -6.36
N ASP A 432 -9.60 -24.92 -5.96
CA ASP A 432 -10.92 -24.98 -6.56
C ASP A 432 -11.94 -24.82 -5.44
N TYR A 433 -12.20 -23.57 -5.06
CA TYR A 433 -13.36 -23.21 -4.24
C TYR A 433 -14.66 -23.33 -5.08
N SER A 434 -14.76 -24.38 -5.89
CA SER A 434 -15.95 -24.79 -6.61
C SER A 434 -16.70 -25.82 -5.75
N GLY A 435 -17.58 -25.30 -4.89
CA GLY A 435 -18.82 -25.93 -4.47
C GLY A 435 -18.77 -27.29 -3.76
N LYS A 436 -19.04 -27.26 -2.44
CA LYS A 436 -19.88 -28.26 -1.74
C LYS A 436 -20.84 -27.67 -0.69
N ASP A 437 -20.71 -26.39 -0.34
CA ASP A 437 -21.57 -25.73 0.65
C ASP A 437 -22.79 -24.97 0.08
N TRP A 438 -23.04 -25.07 -1.24
CA TRP A 438 -24.22 -24.47 -1.89
C TRP A 438 -25.56 -24.98 -1.32
N ALA A 439 -25.58 -26.10 -0.60
CA ALA A 439 -26.79 -26.59 0.07
C ALA A 439 -27.29 -25.65 1.19
N VAL A 440 -26.38 -24.90 1.83
CA VAL A 440 -26.73 -23.83 2.78
C VAL A 440 -27.21 -22.59 2.04
N LEU A 441 -26.74 -22.41 0.80
CA LEU A 441 -27.10 -21.25 -0.01
C LEU A 441 -28.57 -21.28 -0.42
N ASP A 442 -29.12 -22.42 -0.86
CA ASP A 442 -30.55 -22.51 -1.22
C ASP A 442 -31.48 -22.14 -0.05
N GLU A 443 -31.09 -22.49 1.18
CA GLU A 443 -31.84 -22.15 2.40
C GLU A 443 -31.71 -20.66 2.74
N VAL A 444 -30.51 -20.08 2.67
CA VAL A 444 -30.28 -18.65 2.93
C VAL A 444 -30.87 -17.76 1.82
N MET A 445 -30.83 -18.22 0.56
CA MET A 445 -31.44 -17.57 -0.60
C MET A 445 -32.97 -17.61 -0.54
N ALA A 446 -33.57 -18.60 0.14
CA ALA A 446 -35.02 -18.62 0.38
C ALA A 446 -35.51 -17.50 1.33
N TYR A 447 -34.61 -16.94 2.15
CA TYR A 447 -34.88 -15.77 3.00
C TYR A 447 -34.54 -14.42 2.32
N ARG A 448 -34.12 -14.46 1.05
CA ARG A 448 -33.72 -13.29 0.28
C ARG A 448 -34.95 -12.57 -0.26
N ALA A 449 -35.22 -11.36 0.24
CA ALA A 449 -35.99 -10.37 -0.50
C ALA A 449 -35.03 -9.56 -1.38
N ALA A 450 -35.35 -9.46 -2.67
CA ALA A 450 -34.50 -8.89 -3.69
C ALA A 450 -34.44 -7.36 -3.57
N THR A 451 -33.51 -6.81 -2.77
CA THR A 451 -33.11 -5.39 -2.83
C THR A 451 -31.65 -5.11 -2.39
N SER A 452 -30.93 -6.09 -1.82
CA SER A 452 -29.56 -5.92 -1.32
C SER A 452 -28.48 -6.34 -2.34
N ALA A 453 -27.24 -5.89 -2.14
CA ALA A 453 -26.05 -6.38 -2.85
C ALA A 453 -25.43 -7.54 -2.08
N ASP A 454 -24.98 -8.59 -2.77
CA ASP A 454 -24.25 -9.73 -2.19
C ASP A 454 -22.80 -9.71 -2.65
N PHE A 455 -21.88 -10.33 -1.92
CA PHE A 455 -20.48 -10.40 -2.34
C PHE A 455 -19.70 -11.57 -1.75
N GLU A 456 -18.68 -12.01 -2.48
CA GLU A 456 -17.67 -12.95 -2.04
C GLU A 456 -16.37 -12.20 -1.75
N VAL A 457 -15.58 -12.73 -0.82
CA VAL A 457 -14.26 -12.22 -0.47
C VAL A 457 -13.27 -13.36 -0.45
N TYR A 458 -12.26 -13.28 -1.30
CA TYR A 458 -11.19 -14.25 -1.42
C TYR A 458 -9.90 -13.66 -0.88
N THR A 459 -9.29 -14.28 0.12
CA THR A 459 -8.01 -13.85 0.71
C THR A 459 -6.87 -14.67 0.13
N PHE A 460 -5.79 -14.01 -0.30
CA PHE A 460 -4.65 -14.63 -0.97
C PHE A 460 -3.40 -14.59 -0.09
N ASP A 461 -2.56 -15.62 -0.18
CA ASP A 461 -1.19 -15.60 0.36
C ASP A 461 -0.22 -14.91 -0.62
N GLU A 462 1.05 -14.76 -0.21
CA GLU A 462 2.12 -14.16 -1.03
C GLU A 462 2.43 -14.93 -2.32
N LYS A 463 1.92 -16.16 -2.46
CA LYS A 463 2.06 -17.01 -3.65
C LYS A 463 0.80 -17.02 -4.51
N TYR A 464 -0.17 -16.13 -4.24
CA TYR A 464 -1.45 -16.04 -4.91
C TYR A 464 -2.33 -17.31 -4.77
N ASN A 465 -2.15 -18.08 -3.70
CA ASN A 465 -3.11 -19.13 -3.34
C ASN A 465 -4.22 -18.54 -2.49
N ILE A 466 -5.47 -18.93 -2.76
CA ILE A 466 -6.60 -18.60 -1.90
C ILE A 466 -6.42 -19.35 -0.57
N THR A 467 -6.37 -18.60 0.52
CA THR A 467 -6.25 -19.11 1.89
C THR A 467 -7.58 -19.16 2.63
N LYS A 468 -8.50 -18.25 2.28
CA LYS A 468 -9.84 -18.13 2.86
C LYS A 468 -10.80 -17.58 1.82
N ALA A 469 -12.04 -18.03 1.87
CA ALA A 469 -13.12 -17.49 1.05
C ALA A 469 -14.38 -17.34 1.90
N TYR A 470 -15.06 -16.19 1.79
CA TYR A 470 -16.29 -15.90 2.52
C TYR A 470 -17.37 -15.40 1.58
N LEU A 471 -18.60 -15.85 1.81
CA LEU A 471 -19.80 -15.35 1.14
C LEU A 471 -20.61 -14.47 2.10
N TRP A 472 -21.00 -13.31 1.59
CA TRP A 472 -21.75 -12.28 2.28
C TRP A 472 -23.09 -12.05 1.59
N ILE A 473 -24.18 -12.45 2.24
CA ILE A 473 -25.53 -12.37 1.68
C ILE A 473 -26.31 -11.31 2.45
N GLY A 474 -26.81 -10.30 1.76
CA GLY A 474 -27.51 -9.19 2.39
C GLY A 474 -28.80 -9.67 3.05
N LYS A 475 -28.92 -9.45 4.36
CA LYS A 475 -30.15 -9.66 5.11
C LYS A 475 -31.16 -8.55 4.77
N ASN A 476 -32.45 -8.86 4.76
CA ASN A 476 -33.50 -7.83 4.67
C ASN A 476 -33.97 -7.36 6.03
#